data_AF-A0A3C0TBS0-F1
#
_entry.id   AF-A0A3C0TBS0-F1
#
_cell.length_a   1.000
_cell.length_b   1.000
_cell.length_c   1.000
_cell.angle_alpha   90.00
_cell.angle_beta   90.00
_cell.angle_gamma   90.00
#
_symmetry.space_group_name_H-M   'P 1'
#
loop_
_entity.id
_entity.type
_entity.pdbx_description
1 polymer ?
#
loop_
_entity_poly.entity_id
_entity_poly.type
_entity_poly.pdbx_seq_one_letter_code
_entity_poly.pdbx_strand_id
1 'polypeptide(L)'
;MEESIAQQQARIYRVATLAAGIFVHLIACWIVLSIGSMTLSIMEFIGLASLSAAGFLVLISLISVEWNLTLEDPDMSLAQMLWAVIVVIMTSHFVTDLKAAVVLLGLAMVVIGANRLNRKEQIVFAIYSLALYLMSLAVLSQAQSLSTITEIVVMIAFAMVLVCGPMLHRFEISMMENILLGKTENSVMPWTRLKSWP
;
A
#
# COMPACT_ATOMS: atom_id res chain seq x y z
N MET A 1 -29.52 8.99 3.01
CA MET A 1 -29.51 7.62 3.61
C MET A 1 -28.90 6.62 2.64
N GLU A 2 -29.32 6.59 1.38
CA GLU A 2 -28.71 5.70 0.36
C GLU A 2 -27.25 6.09 0.04
N GLU A 3 -26.97 7.40 -0.01
CA GLU A 3 -25.61 7.93 -0.23
C GLU A 3 -24.61 7.59 0.88
N SER A 4 -25.06 7.47 2.14
CA SER A 4 -24.18 7.09 3.27
C SER A 4 -23.84 5.60 3.28
N ILE A 5 -24.78 4.75 2.83
CA ILE A 5 -24.56 3.29 2.72
C ILE A 5 -23.55 3.01 1.60
N ALA A 6 -23.71 3.66 0.44
CA ALA A 6 -22.78 3.51 -0.69
C ALA A 6 -21.35 3.93 -0.33
N GLN A 7 -21.19 5.00 0.45
CA GLN A 7 -19.88 5.45 0.93
C GLN A 7 -19.23 4.45 1.90
N GLN A 8 -19.97 3.89 2.86
CA GLN A 8 -19.43 2.87 3.76
C GLN A 8 -19.05 1.59 3.01
N GLN A 9 -19.87 1.15 2.06
CA GLN A 9 -19.53 0.02 1.20
C GLN A 9 -18.23 0.28 0.43
N ALA A 10 -18.05 1.47 -0.14
CA ALA A 10 -16.81 1.84 -0.82
C ALA A 10 -15.59 1.77 0.11
N ARG A 11 -15.73 2.18 1.38
CA ARG A 11 -14.65 2.05 2.39
C ARG A 11 -14.30 0.60 2.70
N ILE A 12 -15.31 -0.28 2.83
CA ILE A 12 -15.09 -1.72 3.03
C ILE A 12 -14.37 -2.32 1.82
N TYR A 13 -14.82 -2.00 0.59
CA TYR A 13 -14.16 -2.48 -0.62
C TYR A 13 -12.71 -2.03 -0.71
N ARG A 14 -12.41 -0.80 -0.28
CA ARG A 14 -11.04 -0.28 -0.23
C ARG A 14 -10.14 -1.11 0.69
N VAL A 15 -10.63 -1.48 1.89
CA VAL A 15 -9.90 -2.35 2.84
C VAL A 15 -9.75 -3.75 2.28
N ALA A 16 -10.83 -4.32 1.73
CA ALA A 16 -10.83 -5.65 1.15
C ALA A 16 -9.86 -5.78 -0.03
N THR A 17 -9.75 -4.73 -0.87
CA THR A 17 -8.79 -4.70 -1.98
C THR A 17 -7.34 -4.73 -1.48
N LEU A 18 -7.04 -3.97 -0.42
CA LEU A 18 -5.69 -3.99 0.18
C LEU A 18 -5.40 -5.32 0.87
N ALA A 19 -6.40 -5.89 1.56
CA ALA A 19 -6.30 -7.21 2.18
C ALA A 19 -6.05 -8.30 1.13
N ALA A 20 -6.71 -8.24 -0.03
CA ALA A 20 -6.45 -9.13 -1.16
C ALA A 20 -5.01 -8.98 -1.68
N GLY A 21 -4.50 -7.75 -1.75
CA GLY A 21 -3.10 -7.51 -2.12
C GLY A 21 -2.10 -8.12 -1.13
N ILE A 22 -2.36 -7.98 0.18
CA ILE A 22 -1.55 -8.64 1.20
C ILE A 22 -1.72 -10.16 1.19
N PHE A 23 -2.89 -10.68 0.84
CA PHE A 23 -3.09 -12.11 0.66
C PHE A 23 -2.22 -12.67 -0.49
N VAL A 24 -2.13 -11.95 -1.61
CA VAL A 24 -1.20 -12.30 -2.70
C VAL A 24 0.25 -12.28 -2.22
N HIS A 25 0.63 -11.28 -1.42
CA HIS A 25 1.95 -11.22 -0.80
C HIS A 25 2.22 -12.42 0.13
N LEU A 26 1.24 -12.83 0.92
CA LEU A 26 1.34 -14.01 1.77
C LEU A 26 1.45 -15.32 0.96
N ILE A 27 0.77 -15.43 -0.18
CA ILE A 27 0.95 -16.56 -1.10
C ILE A 27 2.39 -16.59 -1.63
N ALA A 28 2.94 -15.44 -2.02
CA ALA A 28 4.33 -15.38 -2.45
C ALA A 28 5.30 -15.79 -1.33
N CYS A 29 5.05 -15.33 -0.10
CA CYS A 29 5.81 -15.77 1.07
C CYS A 29 5.68 -17.27 1.33
N TRP A 30 4.50 -17.86 1.13
CA TRP A 30 4.31 -19.31 1.24
C TRP A 30 5.14 -20.09 0.22
N ILE A 31 5.26 -19.58 -1.01
CA ILE A 31 6.12 -20.18 -2.05
C ILE A 31 7.59 -20.12 -1.62
N VAL A 32 8.04 -18.97 -1.10
CA VAL A 32 9.42 -18.78 -0.61
C VAL A 32 9.71 -19.69 0.61
N LEU A 33 8.73 -19.87 1.50
CA LEU A 33 8.80 -20.85 2.58
C LEU A 33 8.92 -22.28 2.05
N SER A 34 8.14 -22.64 1.03
CA SER A 34 8.10 -23.99 0.45
C SER A 34 9.41 -24.41 -0.20
N ILE A 35 10.20 -23.45 -0.70
CA ILE A 35 11.55 -23.71 -1.26
C ILE A 35 12.65 -23.65 -0.18
N GLY A 36 12.30 -23.39 1.09
CA GLY A 36 13.24 -23.35 2.21
C GLY A 36 14.04 -22.05 2.35
N SER A 37 13.62 -20.95 1.71
CA SER A 37 14.30 -19.65 1.78
C SER A 37 13.70 -18.71 2.85
N MET A 38 13.05 -19.30 3.86
CA MET A 38 12.57 -18.61 5.06
C MET A 38 12.99 -19.36 6.32
N THR A 39 13.34 -18.62 7.36
CA THR A 39 13.73 -19.17 8.67
C THR A 39 12.56 -19.56 9.57
N LEU A 40 11.32 -19.30 9.14
CA LEU A 40 10.10 -19.63 9.85
C LEU A 40 9.72 -21.10 9.70
N SER A 41 9.14 -21.67 10.76
CA SER A 41 8.35 -22.88 10.66
C SER A 41 6.98 -22.61 10.04
N ILE A 42 6.32 -23.67 9.55
CA ILE A 42 4.96 -23.60 8.99
C ILE A 42 3.97 -23.03 10.02
N MET A 43 4.10 -23.42 11.29
CA MET A 43 3.20 -22.97 12.35
C MET A 43 3.36 -21.48 12.64
N GLU A 44 4.60 -20.98 12.67
CA GLU A 44 4.86 -19.55 12.84
C GLU A 44 4.36 -18.75 11.63
N PHE A 45 4.51 -19.28 10.42
CA PHE A 45 3.96 -18.63 9.22
C PHE A 45 2.43 -18.55 9.25
N ILE A 46 1.74 -19.63 9.63
CA ILE A 46 0.28 -19.62 9.79
C ILE A 46 -0.13 -18.60 10.87
N GLY A 47 0.64 -18.50 11.96
CA GLY A 47 0.46 -17.48 12.98
C GLY A 47 0.56 -16.05 12.43
N LEU A 48 1.60 -15.76 11.64
CA LEU A 48 1.79 -14.46 10.99
C LEU A 48 0.70 -14.15 9.96
N ALA A 49 0.30 -15.13 9.16
CA ALA A 49 -0.78 -14.99 8.19
C ALA A 49 -2.13 -14.71 8.90
N SER A 50 -2.38 -15.41 10.00
CA SER A 50 -3.58 -15.21 10.82
C SER A 50 -3.59 -13.84 11.49
N LEU A 51 -2.44 -13.40 12.02
CA LEU A 51 -2.28 -12.06 12.59
C LEU A 51 -2.54 -10.97 11.52
N SER A 52 -1.93 -11.13 10.34
CA SER A 52 -2.15 -10.24 9.20
C SER A 52 -3.63 -10.13 8.84
N ALA A 53 -4.32 -11.25 8.71
CA ALA A 53 -5.76 -11.30 8.43
C ALA A 53 -6.58 -10.65 9.55
N ALA A 54 -6.24 -10.90 10.82
CA ALA A 54 -6.92 -10.33 11.97
C ALA A 54 -6.89 -8.80 11.95
N GLY A 55 -5.77 -8.17 11.60
CA GLY A 55 -5.70 -6.71 11.52
C GLY A 55 -6.64 -6.13 10.46
N PHE A 56 -6.77 -6.77 9.29
CA PHE A 56 -7.75 -6.35 8.28
C PHE A 56 -9.20 -6.61 8.72
N LEU A 57 -9.48 -7.72 9.41
CA LEU A 57 -10.80 -7.99 9.97
C LEU A 57 -11.20 -6.95 11.01
N VAL A 58 -10.25 -6.49 11.84
CA VAL A 58 -10.47 -5.38 12.79
C VAL A 58 -10.84 -4.11 12.02
N LEU A 59 -10.08 -3.73 10.99
CA LEU A 59 -10.38 -2.53 10.19
C LEU A 59 -11.78 -2.61 9.53
N ILE A 60 -12.13 -3.76 8.95
CA ILE A 60 -13.46 -3.97 8.36
C ILE A 60 -14.55 -3.89 9.44
N SER A 61 -14.31 -4.47 10.62
CA SER A 61 -15.27 -4.43 11.74
C SER A 61 -15.50 -3.01 12.23
N LEU A 62 -14.44 -2.21 12.38
CA LEU A 62 -14.54 -0.80 12.79
C LEU A 62 -15.36 0.04 11.79
N ILE A 63 -15.24 -0.26 10.49
CA ILE A 63 -16.05 0.39 9.45
C ILE A 63 -17.50 -0.11 9.48
N SER A 64 -17.71 -1.41 9.72
CA SER A 64 -19.03 -2.05 9.72
C SER A 64 -19.92 -1.58 10.87
N VAL A 65 -19.32 -1.26 12.02
CA VAL A 65 -20.03 -0.68 13.18
C VAL A 65 -20.05 0.86 13.16
N GLU A 66 -19.64 1.47 12.05
CA GLU A 66 -19.59 2.92 11.82
C GLU A 66 -18.70 3.70 12.81
N TRP A 67 -17.83 3.01 13.55
CA TRP A 67 -16.91 3.66 14.49
C TRP A 67 -15.91 4.56 13.75
N ASN A 68 -15.58 4.21 12.51
CA ASN A 68 -14.76 5.03 11.63
C ASN A 68 -15.29 6.46 11.45
N LEU A 69 -16.60 6.70 11.57
CA LEU A 69 -17.20 8.04 11.44
C LEU A 69 -16.84 8.98 12.59
N THR A 70 -16.35 8.46 13.71
CA THR A 70 -15.90 9.25 14.85
C THR A 70 -14.47 9.78 14.69
N LEU A 71 -13.73 9.27 13.69
CA LEU A 71 -12.36 9.64 13.40
C LEU A 71 -12.28 10.83 12.45
N GLU A 72 -11.18 11.57 12.51
CA GLU A 72 -10.90 12.70 11.60
C GLU A 72 -10.75 12.24 10.14
N ASP A 73 -10.13 11.06 9.90
CA ASP A 73 -10.13 10.37 8.61
C ASP A 73 -11.04 9.12 8.67
N PRO A 74 -12.30 9.22 8.21
CA PRO A 74 -13.25 8.12 8.25
C PRO A 74 -12.95 7.02 7.22
N ASP A 75 -12.09 7.30 6.23
CA ASP A 75 -11.66 6.28 5.28
C ASP A 75 -10.59 5.36 5.89
N MET A 76 -10.01 5.74 7.05
CA MET A 76 -8.97 5.00 7.77
C MET A 76 -7.82 4.57 6.85
N SER A 77 -7.53 5.40 5.86
CA SER A 77 -6.65 5.05 4.74
C SER A 77 -5.21 4.87 5.23
N LEU A 78 -4.74 5.79 6.07
CA LEU A 78 -3.42 5.72 6.68
C LEU A 78 -3.27 4.46 7.54
N ALA A 79 -4.26 4.15 8.39
CA ALA A 79 -4.21 2.96 9.25
C ALA A 79 -4.13 1.65 8.45
N GLN A 80 -4.90 1.56 7.36
CA GLN A 80 -4.81 0.43 6.42
C GLN A 80 -3.41 0.29 5.81
N MET A 81 -2.82 1.40 5.37
CA MET A 81 -1.48 1.41 4.77
C MET A 81 -0.39 1.04 5.76
N LEU A 82 -0.46 1.56 6.99
CA LEU A 82 0.47 1.24 8.07
C LEU A 82 0.40 -0.24 8.44
N TRP A 83 -0.80 -0.80 8.56
CA TRP A 83 -0.95 -2.25 8.81
C TRP A 83 -0.35 -3.09 7.68
N ALA A 84 -0.64 -2.74 6.43
CA ALA A 84 -0.14 -3.46 5.27
C ALA A 84 1.40 -3.47 5.19
N VAL A 85 2.05 -2.32 5.44
CA VAL A 85 3.52 -2.26 5.43
C VAL A 85 4.16 -2.99 6.62
N ILE A 86 3.50 -3.01 7.79
CA ILE A 86 3.95 -3.84 8.93
C ILE A 86 3.99 -5.30 8.51
N VAL A 87 2.94 -5.81 7.87
CA VAL A 87 2.91 -7.21 7.40
C VAL A 87 4.02 -7.50 6.40
N VAL A 88 4.26 -6.60 5.44
CA VAL A 88 5.34 -6.76 4.45
C VAL A 88 6.71 -6.79 5.13
N ILE A 89 6.97 -5.87 6.06
CA ILE A 89 8.27 -5.80 6.75
C ILE A 89 8.45 -7.02 7.68
N MET A 90 7.41 -7.39 8.44
CA MET A 90 7.45 -8.56 9.33
C MET A 90 7.73 -9.84 8.56
N THR A 91 7.04 -10.08 7.45
CA THR A 91 7.27 -11.28 6.63
C THR A 91 8.65 -11.27 5.96
N SER A 92 9.13 -10.10 5.51
CA SER A 92 10.46 -9.97 4.91
C SER A 92 11.61 -10.22 5.89
N HIS A 93 11.39 -10.01 7.19
CA HIS A 93 12.39 -10.23 8.24
C HIS A 93 12.87 -11.68 8.28
N PHE A 94 12.01 -12.62 7.90
CA PHE A 94 12.30 -14.05 7.94
C PHE A 94 12.81 -14.61 6.61
N VAL A 95 12.93 -13.79 5.56
CA VAL A 95 13.41 -14.22 4.24
C VAL A 95 14.94 -14.14 4.19
N THR A 96 15.58 -15.20 3.69
CA THR A 96 17.05 -15.26 3.59
C THR A 96 17.57 -14.76 2.24
N ASP A 97 17.15 -15.37 1.13
CA ASP A 97 17.78 -15.15 -0.18
C ASP A 97 16.96 -14.23 -1.09
N LEU A 98 15.63 -14.32 -0.99
CA LEU A 98 14.69 -13.62 -1.87
C LEU A 98 14.09 -12.36 -1.23
N LYS A 99 14.77 -11.79 -0.22
CA LYS A 99 14.24 -10.68 0.58
C LYS A 99 13.86 -9.48 -0.28
N ALA A 100 14.73 -9.08 -1.20
CA ALA A 100 14.47 -7.97 -2.12
C ALA A 100 13.18 -8.19 -2.95
N ALA A 101 12.99 -9.39 -3.48
CA ALA A 101 11.83 -9.74 -4.29
C ALA A 101 10.53 -9.70 -3.46
N VAL A 102 10.56 -10.28 -2.26
CA VAL A 102 9.41 -10.29 -1.33
C VAL A 102 9.04 -8.86 -0.90
N VAL A 103 10.03 -8.06 -0.51
CA VAL A 103 9.82 -6.66 -0.11
C VAL A 103 9.24 -5.82 -1.25
N LEU A 104 9.80 -5.93 -2.45
CA LEU A 104 9.34 -5.15 -3.60
C LEU A 104 7.95 -5.57 -4.06
N LEU A 105 7.65 -6.87 -4.05
CA LEU A 105 6.31 -7.37 -4.35
C LEU A 105 5.28 -6.86 -3.35
N GLY A 106 5.59 -6.96 -2.05
CA GLY A 106 4.72 -6.45 -1.00
C GLY A 106 4.49 -4.95 -1.12
N LEU A 107 5.57 -4.18 -1.35
CA LEU A 107 5.47 -2.74 -1.56
C LEU A 107 4.66 -2.37 -2.79
N ALA A 108 4.76 -3.11 -3.90
CA ALA A 108 3.96 -2.82 -5.09
C ALA A 108 2.46 -2.88 -4.78
N MET A 109 2.02 -3.87 -4.00
CA MET A 109 0.62 -3.99 -3.58
C MET A 109 0.21 -2.86 -2.63
N VAL A 110 1.12 -2.43 -1.75
CA VAL A 110 0.90 -1.34 -0.81
C VAL A 110 0.87 0.02 -1.53
N VAL A 111 1.73 0.28 -2.51
CA VAL A 111 1.79 1.56 -3.24
C VAL A 111 0.49 1.87 -3.98
N ILE A 112 -0.19 0.85 -4.54
CA ILE A 112 -1.50 1.02 -5.17
C ILE A 112 -2.52 1.59 -4.16
N GLY A 113 -2.45 1.15 -2.90
CA GLY A 113 -3.25 1.70 -1.80
C GLY A 113 -2.78 3.09 -1.35
N ALA A 114 -1.47 3.34 -1.32
CA ALA A 114 -0.86 4.60 -0.86
C ALA A 114 -1.23 5.81 -1.74
N ASN A 115 -1.67 5.57 -2.98
CA ASN A 115 -2.19 6.60 -3.87
C ASN A 115 -3.44 7.29 -3.32
N ARG A 116 -4.16 6.65 -2.39
CA ARG A 116 -5.35 7.20 -1.73
C ARG A 116 -5.01 8.22 -0.63
N LEU A 117 -3.76 8.24 -0.17
CA LEU A 117 -3.32 9.10 0.91
C LEU A 117 -3.11 10.55 0.44
N ASN A 118 -3.42 11.49 1.33
CA ASN A 118 -3.07 12.90 1.18
C ASN A 118 -1.55 13.11 1.23
N ARG A 119 -1.05 14.26 0.73
CA ARG A 119 0.41 14.57 0.76
C ARG A 119 1.04 14.42 2.14
N LYS A 120 0.35 14.87 3.20
CA LYS A 120 0.84 14.77 4.59
C LYS A 120 0.90 13.30 5.04
N GLU A 121 -0.18 12.55 4.83
CA GLU A 121 -0.26 11.13 5.15
C GLU A 121 0.76 10.28 4.39
N GLN A 122 1.04 10.61 3.13
CA GLN A 122 2.09 9.94 2.35
C GLN A 122 3.48 10.15 2.95
N ILE A 123 3.80 11.36 3.41
CA ILE A 123 5.07 11.64 4.08
C ILE A 123 5.16 10.86 5.39
N VAL A 124 4.08 10.87 6.19
CA VAL A 124 4.00 10.09 7.45
C VAL A 124 4.19 8.60 7.17
N PHE A 125 3.48 8.06 6.17
CA PHE A 125 3.58 6.67 5.75
C PHE A 125 5.00 6.31 5.28
N ALA A 126 5.64 7.16 4.49
CA ALA A 126 6.99 6.93 4.00
C ALA A 126 8.03 6.92 5.13
N ILE A 127 7.97 7.91 6.04
CA ILE A 127 8.86 7.99 7.21
C ILE A 127 8.65 6.78 8.12
N TYR A 128 7.39 6.43 8.41
CA TYR A 128 7.05 5.28 9.23
C TYR A 128 7.59 3.98 8.62
N SER A 129 7.36 3.77 7.33
CA SER A 129 7.81 2.57 6.60
C SER A 129 9.32 2.44 6.61
N LEU A 130 10.04 3.55 6.39
CA LEU A 130 11.50 3.58 6.43
C LEU A 130 12.04 3.30 7.84
N ALA A 131 11.45 3.93 8.86
CA ALA A 131 11.82 3.71 10.26
C ALA A 131 11.60 2.25 10.68
N LEU A 132 10.46 1.67 10.29
CA LEU A 132 10.12 0.28 10.59
C LEU A 132 11.08 -0.69 9.88
N TYR A 133 11.45 -0.40 8.63
CA TYR A 133 12.43 -1.22 7.91
C TYR A 133 13.81 -1.14 8.57
N LEU A 134 14.28 0.07 8.92
CA LEU A 134 15.54 0.27 9.65
C LEU A 134 15.55 -0.44 11.01
N MET A 135 14.44 -0.40 11.74
CA MET A 135 14.30 -1.12 13.00
C MET A 135 14.40 -2.63 12.80
N SER A 136 13.76 -3.18 11.76
CA SER A 136 13.87 -4.60 11.40
C SER A 136 15.33 -4.99 11.10
N LEU A 137 16.07 -4.14 10.38
CA LEU A 137 17.50 -4.36 10.12
C LEU A 137 18.34 -4.30 11.40
N ALA A 138 18.08 -3.35 12.30
CA ALA A 138 18.81 -3.20 13.55
C ALA A 138 18.61 -4.39 14.50
N VAL A 139 17.45 -5.05 14.44
CA VAL A 139 17.19 -6.30 15.17
C VAL A 139 17.95 -7.46 14.51
N LEU A 140 17.87 -7.57 13.17
CA LEU A 140 18.47 -8.68 12.45
C LEU A 140 20.01 -8.65 12.47
N SER A 141 20.62 -7.46 12.46
CA SER A 141 22.08 -7.28 12.52
C SER A 141 22.72 -7.75 13.83
N GLN A 142 21.94 -7.83 14.92
CA GLN A 142 22.40 -8.39 16.20
C GLN A 142 22.46 -9.92 16.17
N ALA A 143 21.63 -10.56 15.36
CA ALA A 143 21.51 -12.00 15.30
C ALA A 143 22.35 -12.63 14.18
N GLN A 144 22.60 -11.90 13.09
CA GLN A 144 23.24 -12.44 11.88
C GLN A 144 24.19 -11.43 11.23
N SER A 145 25.27 -11.93 10.63
CA SER A 145 26.15 -11.14 9.78
C SER A 145 25.47 -10.86 8.44
N LEU A 146 24.81 -9.71 8.33
CA LEU A 146 24.16 -9.28 7.10
C LEU A 146 25.20 -8.76 6.09
N SER A 147 24.99 -9.04 4.81
CA SER A 147 25.73 -8.35 3.75
C SER A 147 25.26 -6.90 3.68
N THR A 148 26.09 -5.98 4.15
CA THR A 148 25.78 -4.53 4.19
C THR A 148 25.38 -4.00 2.81
N ILE A 149 25.98 -4.53 1.74
CA ILE A 149 25.71 -4.08 0.36
C ILE A 149 24.30 -4.46 -0.06
N THR A 150 23.85 -5.70 0.18
CA THR A 150 22.52 -6.14 -0.23
C THR A 150 21.44 -5.36 0.53
N GLU A 151 21.65 -5.11 1.83
CA GLU A 151 20.68 -4.36 2.62
C GLU A 151 20.58 -2.88 2.21
N ILE A 152 21.69 -2.24 1.86
CA ILE A 152 21.68 -0.88 1.31
C ILE A 152 20.91 -0.84 -0.02
N VAL A 153 21.14 -1.81 -0.91
CA VAL A 153 20.43 -1.88 -2.20
C VAL A 153 18.93 -2.06 -1.99
N VAL A 154 18.51 -2.94 -1.07
CA VAL A 154 17.09 -3.13 -0.74
C VAL A 154 16.51 -1.87 -0.10
N MET A 155 17.23 -1.17 0.78
CA MET A 155 16.78 0.10 1.35
C MET A 155 16.55 1.17 0.28
N ILE A 156 17.48 1.31 -0.66
CA ILE A 156 17.36 2.29 -1.75
C ILE A 156 16.15 1.93 -2.63
N ALA A 157 15.99 0.65 -2.99
CA ALA A 157 14.86 0.19 -3.78
C ALA A 157 13.52 0.41 -3.05
N PHE A 158 13.48 0.14 -1.74
CA PHE A 158 12.34 0.37 -0.87
C PHE A 158 11.95 1.86 -0.82
N ALA A 159 12.91 2.75 -0.57
CA ALA A 159 12.69 4.19 -0.54
C ALA A 159 12.25 4.74 -1.90
N MET A 160 12.86 4.25 -2.99
CA MET A 160 12.48 4.60 -4.35
C MET A 160 11.02 4.23 -4.65
N VAL A 161 10.59 3.01 -4.31
CA VAL A 161 9.21 2.57 -4.56
C VAL A 161 8.21 3.41 -3.74
N LEU A 162 8.52 3.74 -2.49
CA LEU A 162 7.67 4.58 -1.65
C LEU A 162 7.50 6.00 -2.18
N VAL A 163 8.54 6.58 -2.78
CA VAL A 163 8.51 7.96 -3.29
C VAL A 163 8.02 8.02 -4.73
N CYS A 164 8.60 7.20 -5.62
CA CYS A 164 8.29 7.21 -7.05
C CYS A 164 6.90 6.67 -7.35
N GLY A 165 6.43 5.67 -6.60
CA GLY A 165 5.12 5.06 -6.83
C GLY A 165 3.96 6.07 -6.80
N PRO A 166 3.76 6.78 -5.68
CA PRO A 166 2.72 7.81 -5.60
C PRO A 166 2.95 9.01 -6.51
N MET A 167 4.21 9.34 -6.82
CA MET A 167 4.56 10.45 -7.69
C MET A 167 4.18 10.17 -9.15
N LEU A 168 4.47 8.97 -9.65
CA LEU A 168 4.11 8.52 -11.00
C LEU A 168 2.59 8.51 -11.21
N HIS A 169 1.84 7.96 -10.26
CA HIS A 169 0.38 7.93 -10.36
C HIS A 169 -0.23 9.33 -10.39
N ARG A 170 0.29 10.27 -9.60
CA ARG A 170 -0.19 11.66 -9.63
C ARG A 170 0.16 12.38 -10.92
N PHE A 171 1.33 12.08 -11.49
CA PHE A 171 1.71 12.60 -12.80
C PHE A 171 0.76 12.10 -13.89
N GLU A 172 0.41 10.80 -13.87
CA GLU A 172 -0.54 10.21 -14.81
C GLU A 172 -1.92 10.88 -14.72
N ILE A 173 -2.47 11.04 -13.51
CA ILE A 173 -3.76 11.72 -13.32
C ILE A 173 -3.71 13.17 -13.83
N SER A 174 -2.66 13.92 -13.49
CA SER A 174 -2.52 15.31 -13.94
C SER A 174 -2.42 15.41 -15.47
N MET A 175 -1.75 14.45 -16.12
CA MET A 175 -1.69 14.37 -17.57
C MET A 175 -3.06 14.08 -18.18
N MET A 176 -3.83 13.14 -17.61
CA MET A 176 -5.17 12.82 -18.07
C MET A 176 -6.13 14.01 -17.92
N GLU A 177 -6.07 14.73 -16.79
CA GLU A 177 -6.85 15.95 -16.56
C GLU A 177 -6.54 17.01 -17.61
N ASN A 178 -5.25 17.27 -17.89
CA ASN A 178 -4.84 18.24 -18.91
C ASN A 178 -5.34 17.86 -20.32
N ILE A 179 -5.33 16.57 -20.67
CA ILE A 179 -5.85 16.08 -21.95
C ILE A 179 -7.37 16.26 -22.03
N LEU A 180 -8.10 15.93 -20.95
CA LEU A 180 -9.55 16.07 -20.91
C LEU A 180 -9.97 17.54 -20.99
N LEU A 181 -9.30 18.41 -20.23
CA LEU A 181 -9.56 19.85 -20.24
C LEU A 181 -9.28 20.46 -21.63
N GLY A 182 -8.14 20.14 -22.24
CA GLY A 182 -7.80 20.59 -23.59
C GLY A 182 -8.77 20.06 -24.67
N LYS A 183 -9.31 18.85 -24.50
CA LYS A 183 -10.33 18.31 -25.42
C LYS A 183 -11.69 18.96 -25.21
N THR A 184 -12.08 19.27 -23.98
CA THR A 184 -13.33 19.99 -23.69
C THR A 184 -13.28 21.42 -24.21
N GLU A 185 -12.16 22.14 -24.06
CA GLU A 185 -11.98 23.48 -24.60
C GLU A 185 -12.14 23.49 -26.14
N ASN A 186 -11.48 22.54 -26.82
CA ASN A 186 -11.60 22.37 -28.27
C ASN A 186 -12.98 21.91 -28.74
N SER A 187 -13.75 21.23 -27.89
CA SER A 187 -15.11 20.75 -28.21
C SER A 187 -16.20 21.79 -27.88
N VAL A 188 -15.94 22.75 -26.98
CA VAL A 188 -16.85 23.88 -26.67
C VAL A 188 -16.69 25.03 -27.68
N MET A 189 -15.48 25.23 -28.21
CA MET A 189 -15.17 26.19 -29.28
C MET A 189 -15.99 26.12 -30.58
N PRO A 190 -16.43 24.94 -31.09
CA PRO A 190 -17.32 24.87 -32.26
C PRO A 190 -18.76 25.32 -31.96
N TRP A 191 -19.27 25.18 -30.73
CA TRP A 191 -20.64 25.55 -30.38
C TRP A 191 -20.84 27.06 -30.21
N THR A 192 -19.82 27.78 -29.75
CA THR A 192 -19.86 29.25 -29.67
C THR A 192 -19.75 29.90 -31.06
N ARG A 193 -19.03 29.29 -32.00
CA ARG A 193 -18.95 29.73 -33.40
C ARG A 193 -20.25 29.50 -34.20
N LEU A 194 -21.06 28.50 -33.82
CA LEU A 194 -22.36 28.23 -34.46
C LEU A 194 -23.50 29.15 -33.96
N LYS A 195 -23.34 29.80 -32.81
CA LYS A 195 -24.32 30.77 -32.27
C LYS A 195 -24.13 32.21 -32.79
N SER A 196 -23.06 32.47 -33.53
CA SER A 196 -22.74 33.79 -34.10
C SER A 196 -22.93 33.88 -35.61
N TRP A 197 -23.68 32.94 -36.22
CA TRP A 197 -24.13 33.08 -37.60
C TRP A 197 -25.49 33.78 -37.61
N PRO A 198 -25.62 34.92 -38.32
CA PRO A 198 -26.88 35.66 -38.45
C PRO A 198 -27.94 34.91 -39.26
#